data_AF-A0A1Q3UYQ5-F1
#
_entry.id   AF-A0A1Q3UYQ5-F1
#
_cell.length_a   1.000
_cell.length_b   1.000
_cell.length_c   1.000
_cell.angle_alpha   90.00
_cell.angle_beta   90.00
_cell.angle_gamma   90.00
#
_symmetry.space_group_name_H-M   'P 1'
#
loop_
_entity.id
_entity.type
_entity.pdbx_description
1 polymer ?
#
loop_
_entity_poly.entity_id
_entity_poly.type
_entity_poly.pdbx_seq_one_letter_code
_entity_poly.pdbx_strand_id
1 'polypeptide(L)'
;MASPTETSARRAAGFWAIAFLIGMFGTAWLLKTSKVIAAPWGLAIMILPMLLLIPMVRATERMQRETGCASVVATRYNRRMLVASFAYVIGLGGALLLFRQQEAAKPFAALLALLPTLPVFGMIWAMARYVIEESDEYLRARTVNAALIATGLLLAVATFWGFLTTFGVAPAVPMWTAVPVWCLGLGLGHFIGKVRGL
;
A
#
# COMPACT_ATOMS: atom_id res chain seq x y z
N MET A 1 7.11 -27.53 17.16
CA MET A 1 6.82 -26.39 18.06
C MET A 1 7.76 -25.26 17.67
N ALA A 2 7.26 -24.04 17.47
CA ALA A 2 8.11 -22.90 17.11
C ALA A 2 9.10 -22.60 18.24
N SER A 3 10.33 -22.24 17.90
CA SER A 3 11.30 -21.81 18.91
C SER A 3 10.82 -20.52 19.63
N PRO A 4 11.26 -20.25 20.87
CA PRO A 4 10.90 -19.02 21.58
C PRO A 4 11.32 -17.75 20.82
N THR A 5 12.40 -17.81 20.05
CA THR A 5 12.86 -16.72 19.16
C THR A 5 11.88 -16.48 18.01
N GLU A 6 11.46 -17.52 17.28
CA GLU A 6 10.47 -17.41 16.21
C GLU A 6 9.15 -16.81 16.68
N THR A 7 8.69 -17.21 17.87
CA THR A 7 7.46 -16.71 18.47
C THR A 7 7.57 -15.22 18.80
N SER A 8 8.72 -14.80 19.32
CA SER A 8 9.03 -13.39 19.59
C SER A 8 9.05 -12.56 18.31
N ALA A 9 9.73 -13.02 17.26
CA ALA A 9 9.80 -12.30 15.99
C ALA A 9 8.45 -12.16 15.29
N ARG A 10 7.60 -13.20 15.33
CA ARG A 10 6.21 -13.12 14.82
C ARG A 10 5.38 -12.07 15.56
N ARG A 11 5.51 -12.02 16.90
CA ARG A 11 4.82 -11.01 17.73
C ARG A 11 5.32 -9.60 17.41
N ALA A 12 6.62 -9.40 17.22
CA ALA A 12 7.20 -8.12 16.87
C ALA A 12 6.71 -7.63 15.49
N ALA A 13 6.71 -8.50 14.48
CA ALA A 13 6.18 -8.17 13.15
C ALA A 13 4.68 -7.78 13.21
N GLY A 14 3.88 -8.56 13.94
CA GLY A 14 2.47 -8.27 14.17
C GLY A 14 2.24 -6.94 14.90
N PHE A 15 3.02 -6.67 15.94
CA PHE A 15 2.97 -5.41 16.68
C PHE A 15 3.23 -4.20 15.77
N TRP A 16 4.29 -4.22 14.96
CA TRP A 16 4.59 -3.10 14.05
C TRP A 16 3.56 -2.94 12.94
N ALA A 17 2.99 -4.04 12.44
CA ALA A 17 1.90 -3.97 11.46
C ALA A 17 0.64 -3.34 12.07
N ILE A 18 0.26 -3.73 13.29
CA ILE A 18 -0.87 -3.14 14.00
C ILE A 18 -0.61 -1.66 14.31
N ALA A 19 0.59 -1.32 14.79
CA ALA A 19 0.98 0.07 15.06
C ALA A 19 0.92 0.93 13.79
N PHE A 20 1.37 0.40 12.65
CA PHE A 20 1.26 1.07 11.34
C PHE A 20 -0.20 1.30 10.96
N LEU A 21 -1.07 0.29 11.06
CA LEU A 21 -2.49 0.42 10.72
C LEU A 21 -3.20 1.42 11.63
N ILE A 22 -2.97 1.34 12.94
CA ILE A 22 -3.52 2.30 13.91
C ILE A 22 -3.02 3.72 13.61
N GLY A 23 -1.73 3.89 13.32
CA GLY A 23 -1.18 5.18 12.94
C GLY A 23 -1.79 5.71 11.64
N MET A 24 -1.94 4.86 10.62
CA MET A 24 -2.44 5.24 9.30
C MET A 24 -3.92 5.66 9.35
N PHE A 25 -4.78 4.84 9.97
CA PHE A 25 -6.20 5.17 10.10
C PHE A 25 -6.48 6.22 11.17
N GLY A 26 -5.73 6.18 12.28
CA GLY A 26 -5.84 7.13 13.38
C GLY A 26 -5.49 8.55 12.95
N THR A 27 -4.40 8.73 12.19
CA THR A 27 -4.04 10.06 11.64
C THR A 27 -5.05 10.57 10.61
N ALA A 28 -5.55 9.71 9.72
CA ALA A 28 -6.59 10.08 8.76
C ALA A 28 -7.91 10.49 9.45
N TRP A 29 -8.31 9.74 10.48
CA TRP A 29 -9.49 10.05 11.29
C TRP A 29 -9.31 11.35 12.08
N LEU A 30 -8.14 11.54 12.69
CA LEU A 30 -7.78 12.75 13.44
C LEU A 30 -7.80 14.00 12.55
N LEU A 31 -7.22 13.93 11.35
CA LEU A 31 -7.23 15.04 10.40
C LEU A 31 -8.64 15.38 9.92
N LYS A 32 -9.54 14.40 9.83
CA LYS A 32 -10.94 14.61 9.46
C LYS A 32 -11.76 15.26 10.59
N THR A 33 -11.49 14.92 11.85
CA THR A 33 -12.24 15.43 13.02
C THR A 33 -11.69 16.76 13.53
N SER A 34 -10.37 16.94 13.54
CA SER A 34 -9.73 18.18 13.92
C SER A 34 -9.66 19.13 12.72
N LYS A 35 -10.72 19.91 12.47
CA LYS A 35 -10.72 21.03 11.49
C LYS A 35 -9.65 22.12 11.76
N VAL A 36 -8.71 21.87 12.67
CA VAL A 36 -7.71 22.79 13.23
C VAL A 36 -6.35 22.65 12.53
N ILE A 37 -6.11 21.56 11.81
CA ILE A 37 -4.80 21.29 11.19
C ILE A 37 -4.78 21.79 9.75
N ALA A 38 -4.38 23.06 9.57
CA ALA A 38 -4.12 23.62 8.25
C ALA A 38 -2.87 22.99 7.60
N ALA A 39 -2.82 23.00 6.26
CA ALA A 39 -1.57 22.68 5.56
C ALA A 39 -0.50 23.73 5.93
N PRO A 40 0.78 23.34 6.16
CA PRO A 40 1.44 22.09 5.76
C PRO A 40 1.45 20.95 6.82
N TRP A 41 1.03 21.22 8.05
CA TRP A 41 1.19 20.31 9.18
C TRP A 41 0.40 19.00 9.05
N GLY A 42 -0.73 19.02 8.34
CA GLY A 42 -1.52 17.81 8.08
C GLY A 42 -0.77 16.76 7.26
N LEU A 43 0.08 17.18 6.32
CA LEU A 43 0.92 16.26 5.53
C LEU A 43 2.07 15.69 6.38
N ALA A 44 2.69 16.51 7.24
CA ALA A 44 3.73 16.06 8.15
C ALA A 44 3.23 14.98 9.12
N ILE A 45 1.98 15.10 9.59
CA ILE A 45 1.34 14.09 10.44
C ILE A 45 1.12 12.77 9.70
N MET A 46 0.86 12.79 8.39
CA MET A 46 0.75 11.57 7.57
C MET A 46 2.09 10.88 7.31
N ILE A 47 3.23 11.58 7.49
CA ILE A 47 4.57 10.98 7.38
C ILE A 47 4.89 10.12 8.60
N LEU A 48 4.40 10.48 9.79
CA LEU A 48 4.63 9.72 11.03
C LEU A 48 4.26 8.23 10.93
N PRO A 49 3.06 7.83 10.48
CA PRO A 49 2.74 6.42 10.29
C PRO A 49 3.56 5.78 9.18
N MET A 50 3.98 6.53 8.15
CA MET A 50 4.83 5.99 7.08
C MET A 50 6.24 5.64 7.58
N LEU A 51 6.76 6.35 8.59
CA LEU A 51 8.00 5.97 9.24
C LEU A 51 7.90 4.60 9.95
N LEU A 52 6.71 4.20 10.40
CA LEU A 52 6.47 2.87 10.99
C LEU A 52 6.56 1.73 9.95
N LEU A 53 6.51 2.05 8.65
CA LEU A 53 6.71 1.06 7.59
C LEU A 53 8.15 0.50 7.62
N ILE A 54 9.14 1.30 8.01
CA ILE A 54 10.55 0.86 8.12
C ILE A 54 10.72 -0.25 9.18
N PRO A 55 10.35 -0.05 10.46
CA PRO A 55 10.44 -1.11 11.46
C PRO A 55 9.49 -2.26 11.15
N MET A 56 8.34 -2.05 10.50
CA MET A 56 7.45 -3.13 10.05
C MET A 56 8.14 -4.05 9.02
N VAL A 57 8.74 -3.48 7.98
CA VAL A 57 9.47 -4.25 6.96
C VAL A 57 10.68 -4.95 7.59
N ARG A 58 11.46 -4.23 8.41
CA ARG A 58 12.61 -4.82 9.11
C ARG A 58 12.21 -5.95 10.05
N ALA A 59 11.11 -5.82 10.79
CA ALA A 59 10.59 -6.88 11.66
C ALA A 59 10.10 -8.09 10.87
N THR A 60 9.49 -7.86 9.70
CA THR A 60 9.03 -8.93 8.79
C THR A 60 10.23 -9.69 8.20
N GLU A 61 11.26 -8.99 7.73
CA GLU A 61 12.50 -9.60 7.25
C GLU A 61 13.23 -10.36 8.35
N ARG A 62 13.24 -9.82 9.59
CA ARG A 62 13.82 -10.50 10.75
C ARG A 62 13.08 -11.79 11.09
N MET A 63 11.76 -11.76 11.09
CA MET A 63 10.91 -12.95 11.25
C MET A 63 11.21 -14.00 10.17
N GLN A 64 11.32 -13.59 8.91
CA GLN A 64 11.63 -14.52 7.81
C GLN A 64 13.00 -15.19 7.96
N ARG A 65 14.00 -14.45 8.45
CA ARG A 65 15.34 -15.00 8.74
C ARG A 65 15.29 -16.04 9.86
N GLU A 66 14.55 -15.75 10.92
CA GLU A 66 14.45 -16.65 12.08
C GLU A 66 13.63 -17.91 11.79
N THR A 67 12.63 -17.84 10.91
CA THR A 67 11.86 -19.03 10.49
C THR A 67 12.52 -19.83 9.37
N GLY A 68 13.70 -19.41 8.89
CA GLY A 68 14.39 -20.05 7.76
C GLY A 68 13.69 -19.85 6.40
N CYS A 69 12.70 -18.96 6.31
CA CYS A 69 11.93 -18.66 5.09
C CYS A 69 12.43 -17.41 4.36
N ALA A 70 13.65 -16.95 4.65
CA ALA A 70 14.20 -15.72 4.09
C ALA A 70 14.60 -15.93 2.62
N SER A 71 13.86 -15.26 1.71
CA SER A 71 14.22 -15.17 0.29
C SER A 71 14.88 -13.83 -0.01
N VAL A 72 16.00 -13.86 -0.72
CA VAL A 72 16.68 -12.65 -1.23
C VAL A 72 15.76 -11.86 -2.16
N VAL A 73 14.89 -12.55 -2.90
CA VAL A 73 13.90 -11.95 -3.80
C VAL A 73 12.86 -11.17 -3.00
N ALA A 74 12.35 -11.75 -1.91
CA ALA A 74 11.40 -11.09 -1.01
C ALA A 74 11.98 -9.82 -0.36
N THR A 75 13.24 -9.84 0.09
CA THR A 75 13.92 -8.65 0.63
C THR A 75 14.09 -7.55 -0.43
N ARG A 76 14.48 -7.91 -1.66
CA ARG A 76 14.58 -6.94 -2.76
C ARG A 76 13.24 -6.31 -3.10
N TYR A 77 12.18 -7.12 -3.15
CA TYR A 77 10.81 -6.66 -3.34
C TYR A 77 10.39 -5.70 -2.23
N ASN A 78 10.56 -6.07 -0.96
CA ASN A 78 10.23 -5.22 0.18
C ASN A 78 10.97 -3.88 0.13
N ARG A 79 12.26 -3.88 -0.23
CA ARG A 79 13.04 -2.65 -0.39
C ARG A 79 12.52 -1.77 -1.53
N ARG A 80 12.21 -2.35 -2.70
CA ARG A 80 11.63 -1.62 -3.84
C ARG A 80 10.26 -1.02 -3.46
N MET A 81 9.42 -1.81 -2.79
CA MET A 81 8.11 -1.37 -2.33
C MET A 81 8.23 -0.25 -1.30
N LEU A 82 9.16 -0.36 -0.34
CA LEU A 82 9.42 0.68 0.66
C LEU A 82 9.84 1.99 -0.01
N VAL A 83 10.81 1.95 -0.93
CA VAL A 83 11.27 3.14 -1.67
C VAL A 83 10.11 3.77 -2.46
N ALA A 84 9.30 2.96 -3.15
CA ALA A 84 8.15 3.44 -3.90
C ALA A 84 7.08 4.07 -2.97
N SER A 85 6.81 3.49 -1.79
CA SER A 85 5.88 4.05 -0.81
C SER A 85 6.32 5.41 -0.27
N PHE A 86 7.60 5.58 0.05
CA PHE A 86 8.12 6.88 0.47
C PHE A 86 8.10 7.90 -0.67
N ALA A 87 8.47 7.48 -1.89
CA ALA A 87 8.38 8.33 -3.08
C ALA A 87 6.93 8.78 -3.34
N TYR A 88 5.95 7.89 -3.13
CA TYR A 88 4.52 8.22 -3.25
C TYR A 88 4.10 9.31 -2.27
N VAL A 89 4.46 9.16 -0.98
CA VAL A 89 4.07 10.12 0.06
C VAL A 89 4.73 11.48 -0.16
N ILE A 90 6.02 11.49 -0.52
CA ILE A 90 6.76 12.72 -0.85
C ILE A 90 6.16 13.37 -2.10
N GLY A 91 5.90 12.60 -3.15
CA GLY A 91 5.32 13.09 -4.41
C GLY A 91 3.92 13.64 -4.22
N LEU A 92 3.06 12.94 -3.48
CA LEU A 92 1.72 13.40 -3.15
C LEU A 92 1.75 14.65 -2.27
N GLY A 93 2.58 14.68 -1.24
CA GLY A 93 2.75 15.85 -0.38
C GLY A 93 3.25 17.06 -1.15
N GLY A 94 4.27 16.88 -2.00
CA GLY A 94 4.78 17.91 -2.90
C GLY A 94 3.71 18.43 -3.86
N ALA A 95 2.96 17.53 -4.51
CA ALA A 95 1.87 17.89 -5.40
C ALA A 95 0.81 18.74 -4.67
N LEU A 96 0.39 18.33 -3.47
CA LEU A 96 -0.63 19.04 -2.69
C LEU A 96 -0.15 20.42 -2.18
N LEU A 97 1.13 20.54 -1.80
CA LEU A 97 1.71 21.81 -1.37
C LEU A 97 1.85 22.78 -2.53
N LEU A 98 2.36 22.32 -3.67
CA LEU A 98 2.54 23.15 -4.88
C LEU A 98 1.20 23.54 -5.51
N PHE A 99 0.22 22.63 -5.50
CA PHE A 99 -1.12 22.90 -6.03
C PHE A 99 -1.89 23.92 -5.18
N ARG A 100 -1.69 23.97 -3.86
CA ARG A 100 -2.32 24.99 -2.99
C ARG A 100 -1.80 26.40 -3.22
N GLN A 101 -0.63 26.58 -3.84
CA GLN A 101 0.01 27.89 -3.91
C GLN A 101 -0.42 28.75 -5.09
N GLN A 102 -1.12 28.23 -6.11
CA GLN A 102 -1.41 29.02 -7.31
C GLN A 102 -2.61 28.45 -8.06
N GLU A 103 -3.33 29.32 -8.76
CA GLU A 103 -4.18 28.97 -9.91
C GLU A 103 -3.33 28.27 -10.98
N ALA A 104 -3.03 27.00 -10.75
CA ALA A 104 -2.13 26.23 -11.60
C ALA A 104 -2.72 26.11 -13.01
N ALA A 105 -2.01 26.64 -14.01
CA ALA A 105 -2.33 26.38 -15.40
C ALA A 105 -2.48 24.86 -15.63
N LYS A 106 -3.48 24.44 -16.41
CA LYS A 106 -3.80 23.01 -16.64
C LYS A 106 -2.58 22.12 -16.94
N PRO A 107 -1.58 22.56 -17.73
CA PRO A 107 -0.36 21.77 -17.95
C PRO A 107 0.48 21.54 -16.69
N PHE A 108 0.60 22.55 -15.82
CA PHE A 108 1.33 22.42 -14.56
C PHE A 108 0.62 21.45 -13.60
N ALA A 109 -0.71 21.53 -13.51
CA ALA A 109 -1.50 20.58 -12.74
C ALA A 109 -1.34 19.13 -13.24
N ALA A 110 -1.24 18.93 -14.56
CA ALA A 110 -0.98 17.61 -15.15
C ALA A 110 0.41 17.07 -14.75
N LEU A 111 1.45 17.92 -14.74
CA LEU A 111 2.78 17.52 -14.27
C LEU A 111 2.78 17.17 -12.77
N LEU A 112 2.06 17.94 -11.95
CA LEU A 112 1.92 17.64 -10.52
C LEU A 112 1.20 16.30 -10.28
N ALA A 113 0.23 15.94 -11.13
CA ALA A 113 -0.46 14.65 -11.03
C ALA A 113 0.49 13.47 -11.28
N LEU A 114 1.58 13.64 -12.03
CA LEU A 114 2.58 12.58 -12.24
C LEU A 114 3.38 12.26 -10.97
N LEU A 115 3.54 13.22 -10.05
CA LEU A 115 4.34 13.05 -8.84
C LEU A 115 3.88 11.86 -7.97
N PRO A 116 2.59 11.71 -7.63
CA PRO A 116 2.11 10.51 -6.94
C PRO A 116 1.93 9.31 -7.89
N THR A 117 1.71 9.51 -9.19
CA THR A 117 1.46 8.40 -10.12
C THR A 117 2.72 7.60 -10.46
N LEU A 118 3.88 8.24 -10.63
CA LEU A 118 5.14 7.55 -10.95
C LEU A 118 5.56 6.53 -9.86
N PRO A 119 5.49 6.85 -8.56
CA PRO A 119 5.71 5.88 -7.51
C PRO A 119 4.77 4.68 -7.55
N VAL A 120 3.49 4.88 -7.90
CA VAL A 120 2.52 3.76 -8.06
C VAL A 120 2.98 2.82 -9.18
N PHE A 121 3.44 3.35 -10.32
CA PHE A 121 4.06 2.52 -11.36
C PHE A 121 5.30 1.79 -10.84
N GLY A 122 6.10 2.44 -9.98
CA GLY A 122 7.21 1.80 -9.27
C GLY A 122 6.78 0.62 -8.40
N MET A 123 5.64 0.71 -7.70
CA MET A 123 5.07 -0.40 -6.91
C MET A 123 4.63 -1.56 -7.79
N ILE A 124 3.93 -1.27 -8.90
CA ILE A 124 3.50 -2.28 -9.86
C ILE A 124 4.71 -2.97 -10.48
N TRP A 125 5.72 -2.19 -10.90
CA TRP A 125 6.98 -2.72 -11.41
C TRP A 125 7.69 -3.59 -10.37
N ALA A 126 7.74 -3.18 -9.10
CA ALA A 126 8.35 -3.97 -8.03
C ALA A 126 7.66 -5.34 -7.90
N MET A 127 6.33 -5.38 -7.99
CA MET A 127 5.56 -6.62 -7.93
C MET A 127 5.78 -7.50 -9.16
N ALA A 128 5.82 -6.92 -10.36
CA ALA A 128 6.16 -7.66 -11.58
C ALA A 128 7.57 -8.26 -11.51
N ARG A 129 8.55 -7.48 -11.02
CA ARG A 129 9.91 -7.97 -10.79
C ARG A 129 9.99 -9.09 -9.78
N TYR A 130 9.17 -9.05 -8.72
CA TYR A 130 9.09 -10.15 -7.77
C TYR A 130 8.63 -11.44 -8.47
N VAL A 131 7.56 -11.39 -9.26
CA VAL A 131 7.04 -12.57 -9.99
C VAL A 131 8.06 -13.15 -10.98
N ILE A 132 8.87 -12.30 -11.63
CA ILE A 132 9.90 -12.72 -12.59
C ILE A 132 11.13 -13.30 -11.87
N GLU A 133 11.52 -12.71 -10.73
CA GLU A 133 12.73 -13.09 -9.99
C GLU A 133 12.50 -14.28 -9.05
N GLU A 134 11.25 -14.57 -8.69
CA GLU A 134 10.92 -15.68 -7.78
C GLU A 134 11.09 -17.04 -8.48
N SER A 135 11.98 -17.86 -7.93
CA SER A 135 12.29 -19.19 -8.46
C SER A 135 11.32 -20.25 -7.98
N ASP A 136 10.68 -20.03 -6.84
CA ASP A 136 9.69 -20.94 -6.29
C ASP A 136 8.35 -20.79 -7.03
N GLU A 137 7.97 -21.81 -7.80
CA GLU A 137 6.76 -21.80 -8.61
C GLU A 137 5.49 -21.65 -7.77
N TYR A 138 5.47 -22.21 -6.56
CA TYR A 138 4.35 -22.11 -5.64
C TYR A 138 4.19 -20.67 -5.12
N LEU A 139 5.27 -20.02 -4.67
CA LEU A 139 5.22 -18.62 -4.23
C LEU A 139 4.85 -17.67 -5.37
N ARG A 140 5.36 -17.93 -6.57
CA ARG A 140 5.03 -17.18 -7.78
C ARG A 140 3.53 -17.33 -8.12
N ALA A 141 3.03 -18.55 -8.20
CA ALA A 141 1.62 -18.83 -8.49
C ALA A 141 0.69 -18.23 -7.42
N ARG A 142 1.05 -18.35 -6.14
CA ARG A 142 0.29 -17.76 -5.03
C ARG A 142 0.18 -16.23 -5.15
N THR A 143 1.26 -15.57 -5.55
CA THR A 143 1.27 -14.10 -5.72
C THR A 143 0.45 -13.67 -6.93
N VAL A 144 0.56 -14.40 -8.05
CA VAL A 144 -0.26 -14.17 -9.25
C VAL A 144 -1.74 -14.38 -8.95
N ASN A 145 -2.10 -15.46 -8.24
CA ASN A 145 -3.48 -15.73 -7.83
C ASN A 145 -4.04 -14.62 -6.92
N ALA A 146 -3.24 -14.12 -5.96
CA ALA A 146 -3.64 -12.98 -5.14
C ALA A 146 -3.89 -11.72 -5.99
N ALA A 147 -3.04 -11.44 -6.98
CA ALA A 147 -3.21 -10.33 -7.92
C ALA A 147 -4.45 -10.49 -8.83
N LEU A 148 -4.79 -11.72 -9.23
CA LEU A 148 -6.02 -12.01 -9.98
C LEU A 148 -7.27 -11.76 -9.12
N ILE A 149 -7.28 -12.22 -7.87
CA ILE A 149 -8.36 -11.94 -6.91
C ILE A 149 -8.50 -10.43 -6.71
N ALA A 150 -7.39 -9.72 -6.54
CA ALA A 150 -7.37 -8.28 -6.40
C ALA A 150 -7.97 -7.56 -7.61
N THR A 151 -7.60 -8.00 -8.80
CA THR A 151 -8.09 -7.44 -10.06
C THR A 151 -9.58 -7.74 -10.25
N GLY A 152 -10.03 -8.95 -9.97
CA GLY A 152 -11.46 -9.31 -10.02
C GLY A 152 -12.29 -8.47 -9.04
N LEU A 153 -11.82 -8.27 -7.82
CA LEU A 153 -12.47 -7.40 -6.83
C LEU A 153 -12.54 -5.95 -7.32
N LEU A 154 -11.42 -5.40 -7.82
CA LEU A 154 -11.39 -4.06 -8.38
C LEU A 154 -12.40 -3.90 -9.52
N LEU A 155 -12.41 -4.82 -10.49
CA LEU A 155 -13.32 -4.76 -11.64
C LEU A 155 -14.78 -4.84 -11.19
N ALA A 156 -15.12 -5.74 -10.27
CA ALA A 156 -16.47 -5.86 -9.75
C ALA A 156 -16.94 -4.59 -9.02
N VAL A 157 -16.11 -4.07 -8.11
CA VAL A 157 -16.41 -2.85 -7.34
C VAL A 157 -16.50 -1.63 -8.25
N ALA A 158 -15.55 -1.44 -9.16
CA ALA A 158 -15.52 -0.29 -10.07
C ALA A 158 -16.72 -0.33 -11.04
N THR A 159 -17.07 -1.49 -11.57
CA THR A 159 -18.22 -1.66 -12.47
C THR A 159 -19.52 -1.37 -11.74
N PHE A 160 -19.72 -1.97 -10.56
CA PHE A 160 -20.92 -1.76 -9.76
C PHE A 160 -21.07 -0.29 -9.34
N TRP A 161 -19.99 0.32 -8.85
CA TRP A 161 -20.01 1.74 -8.46
C TRP A 161 -20.21 2.68 -9.65
N GLY A 162 -19.64 2.34 -10.80
CA GLY A 162 -19.85 3.06 -12.06
C GLY A 162 -21.32 3.09 -12.45
N PHE A 163 -22.02 1.95 -12.40
CA PHE A 163 -23.46 1.91 -12.64
C PHE A 163 -24.27 2.69 -11.60
N LEU A 164 -23.94 2.57 -10.31
CA LEU A 164 -24.62 3.35 -9.27
C LEU A 164 -24.47 4.87 -9.51
N THR A 165 -23.31 5.32 -9.97
CA THR A 165 -23.08 6.73 -10.29
C THR A 165 -23.88 7.15 -11.53
N THR A 166 -23.88 6.33 -12.58
CA THR A 166 -24.65 6.57 -13.81
C THR A 166 -26.16 6.62 -13.55
N PHE A 167 -26.67 5.80 -12.63
CA PHE A 167 -28.09 5.79 -12.25
C PHE A 167 -28.45 6.86 -11.19
N GLY A 168 -27.48 7.67 -10.75
CA GLY A 168 -27.71 8.71 -9.73
C GLY A 168 -27.94 8.18 -8.32
N VAL A 169 -27.60 6.91 -8.04
CA VAL A 169 -27.76 6.26 -6.73
C VAL A 169 -26.57 6.53 -5.81
N ALA A 170 -25.36 6.66 -6.36
CA ALA A 170 -24.13 6.89 -5.59
C ALA A 170 -23.35 8.12 -6.08
N PRO A 171 -22.54 8.75 -5.21
CA PRO A 171 -21.71 9.87 -5.61
C PRO A 171 -20.52 9.42 -6.49
N ALA A 172 -20.04 10.34 -7.32
CA ALA A 172 -18.80 10.16 -8.05
C ALA A 172 -17.61 10.02 -7.08
N VAL A 173 -16.80 8.98 -7.29
CA VAL A 173 -15.61 8.69 -6.49
C VAL A 173 -14.37 8.99 -7.31
N PRO A 174 -13.31 9.57 -6.71
CA PRO A 174 -12.06 9.81 -7.44
C PRO A 174 -11.43 8.51 -7.96
N MET A 175 -10.95 8.52 -9.20
CA MET A 175 -10.40 7.33 -9.86
C MET A 175 -9.16 6.76 -9.15
N TRP A 176 -8.40 7.60 -8.43
CA TRP A 176 -7.24 7.16 -7.67
C TRP A 176 -7.58 6.15 -6.56
N THR A 177 -8.85 6.03 -6.16
CA THR A 177 -9.31 5.02 -5.18
C THR A 177 -9.22 3.59 -5.70
N ALA A 178 -9.04 3.39 -7.02
CA ALA A 178 -8.82 2.07 -7.61
C ALA A 178 -7.62 1.34 -6.99
N VAL A 179 -6.51 2.05 -6.72
CA VAL A 179 -5.30 1.43 -6.15
C VAL A 179 -5.56 0.90 -4.73
N PRO A 180 -6.10 1.70 -3.78
CA PRO A 180 -6.52 1.18 -2.47
C PRO A 180 -7.46 -0.02 -2.54
N VAL A 181 -8.49 0.01 -3.40
CA VAL A 181 -9.44 -1.10 -3.56
C VAL A 181 -8.71 -2.36 -4.03
N TRP A 182 -7.82 -2.22 -4.99
CA TRP A 182 -7.00 -3.34 -5.47
C TRP A 182 -6.05 -3.87 -4.38
N CYS A 183 -5.42 -2.99 -3.58
CA CYS A 183 -4.60 -3.41 -2.45
C CYS A 183 -5.40 -4.20 -1.38
N LEU A 184 -6.65 -3.82 -1.12
CA LEU A 184 -7.53 -4.60 -0.24
C LEU A 184 -7.79 -6.00 -0.82
N GLY A 185 -8.02 -6.06 -2.14
CA GLY A 185 -8.16 -7.33 -2.86
C GLY A 185 -6.91 -8.20 -2.81
N LEU A 186 -5.70 -7.61 -2.85
CA LEU A 186 -4.45 -8.36 -2.66
C LEU A 186 -4.38 -8.99 -1.26
N GLY A 187 -4.71 -8.21 -0.22
CA GLY A 187 -4.75 -8.70 1.15
C GLY A 187 -5.73 -9.86 1.31
N LEU A 188 -6.92 -9.74 0.71
CA LEU A 188 -7.92 -10.80 0.66
C LEU A 188 -7.38 -12.04 -0.08
N GLY A 189 -6.73 -11.86 -1.22
CA GLY A 189 -6.13 -12.95 -2.00
C GLY A 189 -5.08 -13.72 -1.20
N HIS A 190 -4.18 -13.03 -0.51
CA HIS A 190 -3.20 -13.67 0.37
C HIS A 190 -3.82 -14.40 1.56
N PHE A 191 -4.90 -13.84 2.13
CA PHE A 191 -5.65 -14.48 3.22
C PHE A 191 -6.35 -15.76 2.74
N ILE A 192 -7.03 -15.72 1.60
CA ILE A 192 -7.70 -16.89 1.00
C ILE A 192 -6.67 -17.99 0.71
N GLY A 193 -5.53 -17.65 0.11
CA GLY A 193 -4.45 -18.62 -0.14
C GLY A 193 -3.97 -19.28 1.16
N LYS A 194 -3.77 -18.48 2.22
CA LYS A 194 -3.37 -18.98 3.54
C LYS A 194 -4.39 -19.95 4.15
N VAL A 195 -5.69 -19.67 4.03
CA VAL A 195 -6.76 -20.53 4.58
C VAL A 195 -6.94 -21.81 3.76
N ARG A 196 -6.82 -21.72 2.43
CA ARG A 196 -7.07 -22.84 1.51
C ARG A 196 -5.85 -23.75 1.28
N GLY A 197 -4.67 -23.38 1.78
CA GLY A 197 -3.43 -24.12 1.52
C GLY A 197 -2.96 -24.03 0.06
N LEU A 198 -3.38 -22.99 -0.66
CA LEU A 198 -2.93 -22.63 -2.01
C LEU A 198 -1.74 -21.67 -1.93
#